data_AF-R2QL89-F1
#
_entry.id   AF-R2QL89-F1
#
_cell.length_a   1.000
_cell.length_b   1.000
_cell.length_c   1.000
_cell.angle_alpha   90.00
_cell.angle_beta   90.00
_cell.angle_gamma   90.00
#
_symmetry.space_group_name_H-M   'P 1'
#
loop_
_entity.id
_entity.type
_entity.pdbx_description
1 polymer ?
#
loop_
_entity_poly.entity_id
_entity_poly.type
_entity_poly.pdbx_seq_one_letter_code
_entity_poly.pdbx_strand_id
1 'polypeptide(L)'
;MDDSKEKAREQARKAAEEAEKNRRRQELQMKAEKVRGKISKANNLVTSFHSKKSEFDQAISQIEQKKNSALSSQIVSQVRVPKVFEGVIAEKQASQLPKGIKAMDENIKKVRKVVEGIDDQIRELNTYQDTQQDILTNIMAQIASI
;
A
#
# COMPACT_ATOMS: atom_id res chain seq x y z
N MET A 1 6.05 -70.52 -12.87
CA MET A 1 6.14 -69.85 -11.55
C MET A 1 6.73 -68.43 -11.62
N ASP A 2 7.05 -67.90 -12.81
CA ASP A 2 7.71 -66.59 -12.96
C ASP A 2 6.74 -65.39 -13.05
N ASP A 3 5.60 -65.55 -13.73
CA ASP A 3 4.61 -64.49 -13.95
C ASP A 3 4.08 -63.80 -12.69
N SER A 4 4.00 -64.52 -11.57
CA SER A 4 3.50 -63.97 -10.30
C SER A 4 4.50 -63.00 -9.67
N LYS A 5 5.80 -63.32 -9.77
CA LYS A 5 6.87 -62.44 -9.28
C LYS A 5 7.03 -61.21 -10.17
N GLU A 6 6.84 -61.37 -11.47
CA GLU A 6 6.91 -60.26 -12.43
C GLU A 6 5.74 -59.28 -12.26
N LYS A 7 4.50 -59.78 -12.09
CA LYS A 7 3.33 -58.94 -11.75
C LYS A 7 3.49 -58.19 -10.43
N ALA A 8 4.06 -58.83 -9.40
CA ALA A 8 4.32 -58.19 -8.12
C ALA A 8 5.36 -57.06 -8.24
N ARG A 9 6.42 -57.24 -9.04
CA ARG A 9 7.42 -56.20 -9.32
C ARG A 9 6.83 -55.03 -10.11
N GLU A 10 6.01 -55.31 -11.11
CA GLU A 10 5.32 -54.28 -11.90
C GLU A 10 4.38 -53.44 -11.03
N GLN A 11 3.62 -54.07 -10.13
CA GLN A 11 2.75 -53.37 -9.17
C GLN A 11 3.55 -52.53 -8.17
N ALA A 12 4.65 -53.07 -7.63
CA ALA A 12 5.51 -52.32 -6.73
C ALA A 12 6.13 -51.09 -7.42
N ARG A 13 6.52 -51.21 -8.71
CA ARG A 13 7.05 -50.08 -9.49
C ARG A 13 6.01 -48.99 -9.71
N LYS A 14 4.78 -49.36 -10.08
CA LYS A 14 3.67 -48.42 -10.27
C LYS A 14 3.30 -47.71 -8.97
N ALA A 15 3.23 -48.45 -7.86
CA ALA A 15 2.98 -47.88 -6.54
C ALA A 15 4.10 -46.91 -6.10
N ALA A 16 5.36 -47.23 -6.37
CA ALA A 16 6.49 -46.34 -6.08
C ALA A 16 6.46 -45.06 -6.96
N GLU A 17 6.13 -45.19 -8.25
CA GLU A 17 6.00 -44.05 -9.15
C GLU A 17 4.85 -43.12 -8.73
N GLU A 18 3.71 -43.69 -8.34
CA GLU A 18 2.55 -42.93 -7.86
C GLU A 18 2.82 -42.26 -6.51
N ALA A 19 3.52 -42.93 -5.60
CA ALA A 19 3.96 -42.35 -4.34
C ALA A 19 4.90 -41.16 -4.55
N GLU A 20 5.85 -41.26 -5.50
CA GLU A 20 6.77 -40.17 -5.81
C GLU A 20 6.06 -38.98 -6.48
N LYS A 21 5.11 -39.24 -7.39
CA LYS A 21 4.24 -38.19 -7.97
C LYS A 21 3.46 -37.47 -6.88
N ASN A 22 2.86 -38.21 -5.95
CA ASN A 22 2.11 -37.64 -4.82
C ASN A 22 2.99 -36.81 -3.89
N ARG A 23 4.21 -37.29 -3.57
CA ARG A 23 5.19 -36.53 -2.77
C ARG A 23 5.55 -35.20 -3.45
N ARG A 24 5.89 -35.24 -4.74
CA ARG A 24 6.22 -34.04 -5.51
C ARG A 24 5.05 -33.05 -5.59
N ARG A 25 3.82 -33.56 -5.76
CA ARG A 25 2.60 -32.74 -5.76
C ARG A 25 2.41 -32.04 -4.42
N GLN A 26 2.57 -32.74 -3.29
CA GLN A 26 2.47 -32.15 -1.96
C GLN A 26 3.52 -31.06 -1.71
N GLU A 27 4.78 -31.30 -2.12
CA GLU A 27 5.85 -30.31 -1.99
C GLU A 27 5.55 -29.01 -2.78
N LEU A 28 5.02 -29.14 -4.00
CA LEU A 28 4.61 -27.99 -4.81
C LEU A 28 3.39 -27.28 -4.21
N GLN A 29 2.43 -28.01 -3.64
CA GLN A 29 1.29 -27.41 -2.94
C GLN A 29 1.73 -26.55 -1.75
N MET A 30 2.65 -27.04 -0.91
CA MET A 30 3.21 -26.24 0.19
C MET A 30 3.90 -24.97 -0.30
N LYS A 31 4.64 -25.05 -1.42
CA LYS A 31 5.25 -23.87 -2.05
C LYS A 31 4.18 -22.89 -2.54
N ALA A 32 3.13 -23.37 -3.19
CA ALA A 32 2.01 -22.54 -3.65
C ALA A 32 1.31 -21.81 -2.50
N GLU A 33 1.05 -22.48 -1.38
CA GLU A 33 0.47 -21.87 -0.18
C GLU A 33 1.36 -20.76 0.39
N LYS A 34 2.68 -20.98 0.44
CA LYS A 34 3.63 -19.97 0.91
C LYS A 34 3.62 -18.73 0.01
N VAL A 35 3.52 -18.90 -1.30
CA VAL A 35 3.43 -17.79 -2.27
C VAL A 35 2.08 -17.07 -2.14
N ARG A 36 0.95 -17.79 -2.01
CA ARG A 36 -0.36 -17.18 -1.72
C ARG A 36 -0.34 -16.34 -0.45
N GLY A 37 0.32 -16.83 0.60
CA GLY A 37 0.50 -16.07 1.85
C GLY A 37 1.27 -14.76 1.64
N LYS A 38 2.29 -14.75 0.77
CA LYS A 38 3.03 -13.52 0.41
C LYS A 38 2.16 -12.53 -0.36
N ILE A 39 1.38 -13.00 -1.34
CA ILE A 39 0.45 -12.17 -2.11
C ILE A 39 -0.60 -11.53 -1.19
N SER A 40 -1.17 -12.31 -0.27
CA SER A 40 -2.14 -11.82 0.70
C SER A 40 -1.54 -10.75 1.63
N LYS A 41 -0.32 -10.95 2.14
CA LYS A 41 0.37 -9.93 2.96
C LYS A 41 0.61 -8.64 2.19
N ALA A 42 1.04 -8.72 0.94
CA ALA A 42 1.23 -7.55 0.09
C ALA A 42 -0.10 -6.82 -0.16
N ASN A 43 -1.21 -7.55 -0.40
CA ASN A 43 -2.54 -6.95 -0.57
C ASN A 43 -2.94 -6.16 0.68
N ASN A 44 -2.74 -6.72 1.87
CA ASN A 44 -3.06 -6.04 3.11
C ASN A 44 -2.24 -4.75 3.29
N LEU A 45 -0.96 -4.76 2.89
CA LEU A 45 -0.11 -3.56 2.94
C LEU A 45 -0.59 -2.51 1.94
N VAL A 46 -0.93 -2.89 0.71
CA VAL A 46 -1.49 -1.99 -0.30
C VAL A 46 -2.78 -1.33 0.20
N THR A 47 -3.70 -2.11 0.78
CA THR A 47 -4.93 -1.58 1.37
C THR A 47 -4.64 -0.60 2.51
N SER A 48 -3.71 -0.93 3.41
CA SER A 48 -3.29 -0.05 4.50
C SER A 48 -2.71 1.27 3.98
N PHE A 49 -1.86 1.21 2.95
CA PHE A 49 -1.29 2.39 2.32
C PHE A 49 -2.33 3.26 1.63
N HIS A 50 -3.30 2.68 0.92
CA HIS A 50 -4.42 3.44 0.38
C HIS A 50 -5.24 4.13 1.47
N SER A 51 -5.50 3.47 2.60
CA SER A 51 -6.17 4.10 3.74
C SER A 51 -5.36 5.28 4.26
N LYS A 52 -4.05 5.12 4.45
CA LYS A 52 -3.17 6.20 4.94
C LYS A 52 -3.05 7.36 3.97
N LYS A 53 -2.99 7.08 2.67
CA LYS A 53 -3.07 8.11 1.63
C LYS A 53 -4.35 8.93 1.76
N SER A 54 -5.50 8.26 1.88
CA SER A 54 -6.79 8.94 2.06
C SER A 54 -6.82 9.82 3.32
N GLU A 55 -6.24 9.37 4.44
CA GLU A 55 -6.12 10.19 5.66
C GLU A 55 -5.28 11.45 5.42
N PHE A 56 -4.17 11.34 4.68
CA PHE A 56 -3.31 12.49 4.35
C PHE A 56 -3.98 13.45 3.36
N ASP A 57 -4.70 12.95 2.36
CA ASP A 57 -5.43 13.79 1.40
C ASP A 57 -6.56 14.56 2.10
N GLN A 58 -7.24 13.94 3.08
CA GLN A 58 -8.21 14.62 3.95
C GLN A 58 -7.53 15.69 4.81
N ALA A 59 -6.36 15.40 5.38
CA ALA A 59 -5.62 16.37 6.17
C ALA A 59 -5.17 17.58 5.33
N ILE A 60 -4.69 17.36 4.10
CA ILE A 60 -4.38 18.44 3.14
C ILE A 60 -5.62 19.28 2.88
N SER A 61 -6.75 18.65 2.57
CA SER A 61 -8.02 19.34 2.29
C SER A 61 -8.46 20.22 3.47
N GLN A 62 -8.33 19.73 4.70
CA GLN A 62 -8.65 20.50 5.91
C GLN A 62 -7.70 21.69 6.11
N ILE A 63 -6.40 21.52 5.85
CA ILE A 63 -5.43 22.63 5.94
C ILE A 63 -5.75 23.68 4.87
N GLU A 64 -6.04 23.25 3.63
CA GLU A 64 -6.41 24.16 2.53
C GLU A 64 -7.71 24.93 2.85
N GLN A 65 -8.72 24.28 3.41
CA GLN A 65 -9.95 24.94 3.87
C GLN A 65 -9.65 25.99 4.95
N LYS A 66 -8.88 25.63 5.99
CA LYS A 66 -8.49 26.57 7.05
C LYS A 66 -7.68 27.75 6.51
N LYS A 67 -6.79 27.50 5.55
CA LYS A 67 -6.02 28.53 4.84
C LYS A 67 -6.94 29.51 4.11
N ASN A 68 -7.89 28.99 3.34
CA ASN A 68 -8.83 29.80 2.58
C ASN A 68 -9.73 30.63 3.50
N SER A 69 -10.25 30.04 4.58
CA SER A 69 -11.04 30.76 5.59
C SER A 69 -10.26 31.89 6.26
N ALA A 70 -8.96 31.68 6.53
CA ALA A 70 -8.10 32.71 7.10
C ALA A 70 -7.88 33.87 6.11
N LEU A 71 -7.65 33.57 4.82
CA LEU A 71 -7.49 34.55 3.75
C LEU A 71 -8.78 35.32 3.44
N SER A 72 -9.94 34.69 3.58
CA SER A 72 -11.25 35.33 3.33
C SER A 72 -11.80 36.10 4.55
N SER A 73 -11.16 36.00 5.72
CA SER A 73 -11.62 36.73 6.91
C SER A 73 -11.42 38.24 6.77
N GLN A 74 -12.40 39.03 7.26
CA GLN A 74 -12.44 40.50 7.17
C GLN A 74 -11.22 41.21 7.80
N ILE A 75 -10.42 40.52 8.61
CA ILE A 75 -9.16 41.05 9.15
C ILE A 75 -8.15 41.36 8.03
N VAL A 76 -8.19 40.61 6.91
CA VAL A 76 -7.35 40.88 5.74
C VAL A 76 -8.00 41.89 4.79
N SER A 77 -9.33 41.98 4.76
CA SER A 77 -10.05 42.86 3.82
C SER A 77 -10.39 44.25 4.36
N GLN A 78 -10.32 44.51 5.67
CA GLN A 78 -10.83 45.77 6.27
C GLN A 78 -9.98 46.41 7.38
N VAL A 79 -8.75 45.99 7.67
CA VAL A 79 -7.93 46.72 8.66
C VAL A 79 -7.13 47.84 8.00
N ARG A 80 -7.81 48.97 7.82
CA ARG A 80 -7.18 50.29 7.95
C ARG A 80 -8.11 51.21 8.75
N VAL A 81 -8.44 50.81 9.98
CA VAL A 81 -9.15 51.69 10.92
C VAL A 81 -8.10 52.59 11.62
N PRO A 82 -8.06 53.91 11.36
CA PRO A 82 -6.89 54.72 11.76
C PRO A 82 -6.73 54.96 13.26
N LYS A 83 -7.77 54.79 14.09
CA LYS A 83 -7.79 55.04 15.55
C LYS A 83 -9.01 54.26 16.05
N VAL A 84 -9.04 53.37 17.05
CA VAL A 84 -8.71 53.51 18.48
C VAL A 84 -8.67 52.07 19.07
N PHE A 85 -7.73 51.74 19.97
CA PHE A 85 -7.62 50.46 20.73
C PHE A 85 -7.43 49.12 19.97
N GLU A 86 -7.85 48.97 18.72
CA GLU A 86 -7.68 47.74 17.92
C GLU A 86 -6.32 47.63 17.20
N GLY A 87 -5.57 48.74 17.10
CA GLY A 87 -4.35 48.83 16.29
C GLY A 87 -3.22 47.87 16.68
N VAL A 88 -2.99 47.61 17.97
CA VAL A 88 -1.89 46.73 18.42
C VAL A 88 -2.22 45.25 18.20
N ILE A 89 -3.47 44.85 18.44
CA ILE A 89 -3.92 43.47 18.20
C ILE A 89 -4.02 43.21 16.70
N ALA A 90 -4.54 44.17 15.94
CA ALA A 90 -4.64 44.08 14.49
C ALA A 90 -3.27 44.09 13.80
N GLU A 91 -2.29 44.90 14.25
CA GLU A 91 -0.90 44.83 13.76
C GLU A 91 -0.24 43.49 14.07
N LYS A 92 -0.41 42.99 15.29
CA LYS A 92 0.16 41.69 15.69
C LYS A 92 -0.46 40.56 14.87
N GLN A 93 -1.77 40.56 14.67
CA GLN A 93 -2.47 39.60 13.81
C GLN A 93 -2.07 39.73 12.34
N ALA A 94 -1.97 40.95 11.80
CA ALA A 94 -1.52 41.21 10.44
C ALA A 94 -0.09 40.71 10.19
N SER A 95 0.79 40.74 11.20
CA SER A 95 2.16 40.21 11.10
C SER A 95 2.25 38.67 11.25
N GLN A 96 1.29 38.05 11.92
CA GLN A 96 1.28 36.60 12.20
C GLN A 96 0.52 35.80 11.14
N LEU A 97 -0.52 36.36 10.54
CA LEU A 97 -1.35 35.69 9.52
C LEU A 97 -0.50 35.21 8.32
N PRO A 98 0.35 36.04 7.69
CA PRO A 98 1.21 35.60 6.58
C PRO A 98 2.19 34.49 6.97
N LYS A 99 2.72 34.53 8.20
CA LYS A 99 3.61 33.48 8.73
C LYS A 99 2.86 32.16 8.92
N GLY A 100 1.64 32.22 9.43
CA GLY A 100 0.75 31.06 9.59
C GLY A 100 0.39 30.43 8.24
N ILE A 101 0.02 31.25 7.24
CA ILE A 101 -0.27 30.78 5.88
C ILE A 101 0.95 30.11 5.26
N LYS A 102 2.14 30.72 5.38
CA LYS A 102 3.39 30.13 4.89
C LYS A 102 3.69 28.77 5.55
N ALA A 103 3.50 28.66 6.87
CA ALA A 103 3.67 27.40 7.58
C ALA A 103 2.65 26.33 7.13
N MET A 104 1.41 26.72 6.83
CA MET A 104 0.41 25.82 6.26
C MET A 104 0.82 25.31 4.87
N ASP A 105 1.31 26.19 3.98
CA ASP A 105 1.79 25.79 2.65
C ASP A 105 3.01 24.85 2.74
N GLU A 106 3.96 25.13 3.65
CA GLU A 106 5.10 24.25 3.91
C GLU A 106 4.65 22.88 4.42
N ASN A 107 3.65 22.82 5.29
CA ASN A 107 3.10 21.56 5.79
C ASN A 107 2.36 20.78 4.69
N ILE A 108 1.54 21.44 3.86
CA ILE A 108 0.91 20.81 2.71
C ILE A 108 1.97 20.20 1.80
N LYS A 109 3.05 20.93 1.49
CA LYS A 109 4.16 20.43 0.66
C LYS A 109 4.82 19.18 1.26
N LYS A 110 5.07 19.18 2.58
CA LYS A 110 5.65 18.01 3.27
C LYS A 110 4.71 16.80 3.23
N VAL A 111 3.42 17.01 3.48
CA VAL A 111 2.42 15.91 3.44
C VAL A 111 2.28 15.37 2.02
N ARG A 112 2.25 16.22 0.99
CA ARG A 112 2.24 15.77 -0.42
C ARG A 112 3.45 14.89 -0.75
N LYS A 113 4.64 15.25 -0.27
CA LYS A 113 5.84 14.41 -0.43
C LYS A 113 5.70 13.05 0.25
N VAL A 114 5.03 12.98 1.40
CA VAL A 114 4.72 11.70 2.06
C VAL A 114 3.75 10.88 1.22
N VAL A 115 2.70 11.52 0.66
CA VAL A 115 1.74 10.86 -0.23
C VAL A 115 2.42 10.30 -1.49
N GLU A 116 3.32 11.06 -2.11
CA GLU A 116 4.14 10.58 -3.24
C GLU A 116 4.95 9.34 -2.87
N GLY A 117 5.60 9.34 -1.69
CA GLY A 117 6.32 8.17 -1.20
C GLY A 117 5.43 6.95 -0.94
N ILE A 118 4.20 7.16 -0.48
CA ILE A 118 3.21 6.09 -0.33
C ILE A 118 2.81 5.52 -1.70
N ASP A 119 2.62 6.38 -2.70
CA ASP A 119 2.29 5.95 -4.07
C ASP A 119 3.41 5.10 -4.67
N ASP A 120 4.68 5.47 -4.44
CA ASP A 120 5.82 4.66 -4.87
C ASP A 120 5.86 3.30 -4.15
N GLN A 121 5.60 3.26 -2.84
CA GLN A 121 5.51 2.00 -2.09
C GLN A 121 4.38 1.09 -2.57
N ILE A 122 3.21 1.66 -2.92
CA ILE A 122 2.11 0.90 -3.54
C ILE A 122 2.54 0.32 -4.88
N ARG A 123 3.23 1.10 -5.72
CA ARG A 123 3.72 0.64 -7.03
C ARG A 123 4.71 -0.53 -6.89
N GLU A 124 5.66 -0.42 -5.96
CA GLU A 124 6.63 -1.49 -5.68
C GLU A 124 5.94 -2.77 -5.18
N LEU A 125 4.96 -2.64 -4.27
CA LEU A 125 4.19 -3.78 -3.78
C LEU A 125 3.38 -4.45 -4.88
N ASN A 126 2.72 -3.69 -5.76
CA ASN A 126 1.99 -4.25 -6.89
C ASN A 126 2.93 -5.02 -7.83
N THR A 127 4.11 -4.47 -8.13
CA THR A 127 5.13 -5.15 -8.95
C THR A 127 5.60 -6.46 -8.30
N TYR A 128 5.81 -6.44 -6.98
CA TYR A 128 6.14 -7.64 -6.22
C TYR A 128 5.01 -8.67 -6.28
N GLN A 129 3.75 -8.24 -6.20
CA GLN A 129 2.58 -9.12 -6.29
C GLN A 129 2.48 -9.80 -7.65
N ASP A 130 2.66 -9.05 -8.73
CA ASP A 130 2.67 -9.59 -10.10
C ASP A 130 3.74 -10.68 -10.24
N THR A 131 4.94 -10.41 -9.73
CA THR A 131 6.04 -11.40 -9.70
C THR A 131 5.66 -12.65 -8.90
N GLN A 132 5.02 -12.49 -7.73
CA GLN A 132 4.57 -13.65 -6.95
C GLN A 132 3.43 -14.41 -7.65
N GLN A 133 2.56 -13.71 -8.39
CA GLN A 133 1.47 -14.31 -9.14
C GLN A 133 2.00 -15.16 -10.30
N ASP A 134 3.05 -14.70 -11.00
CA ASP A 134 3.73 -15.47 -12.04
C ASP A 134 4.38 -16.74 -11.47
N ILE A 135 5.05 -16.63 -10.32
CA ILE A 135 5.62 -17.79 -9.61
C ILE A 135 4.52 -18.79 -9.25
N LEU A 136 3.38 -18.31 -8.72
CA LEU A 136 2.25 -19.15 -8.35
C LEU A 136 1.69 -19.87 -9.59
N THR A 137 1.50 -19.16 -10.70
CA THR A 137 1.03 -19.72 -11.97
C THR A 137 1.96 -20.84 -12.45
N ASN A 138 3.27 -20.62 -12.40
CA ASN A 138 4.26 -21.62 -12.78
C ASN A 138 4.24 -22.86 -11.87
N ILE A 139 4.06 -22.68 -10.55
CA ILE A 139 3.91 -23.81 -9.62
C ILE A 139 2.63 -24.61 -9.92
N MET A 140 1.51 -23.92 -10.17
CA MET A 140 0.24 -24.57 -10.51
C MET A 140 0.32 -25.36 -11.82
N ALA A 141 1.03 -24.83 -12.83
CA ALA A 141 1.29 -25.56 -14.07
C ALA A 141 2.12 -26.83 -13.84
N GLN A 142 3.16 -26.76 -12.99
CA GLN A 142 3.94 -27.95 -12.61
C GLN A 142 3.10 -29.00 -11.91
N ILE A 143 2.19 -28.59 -11.01
CA ILE A 143 1.25 -29.50 -10.34
C ILE A 143 0.33 -30.20 -11.35
N ALA A 144 -0.17 -29.45 -12.34
CA ALA A 144 -1.05 -30.00 -13.38
C ALA A 144 -0.34 -30.99 -14.32
N SER A 145 0.99 -30.88 -14.45
CA SER A 145 1.82 -31.79 -15.25
C SER A 145 2.24 -33.09 -14.54
N ILE A 146 1.93 -33.22 -13.25
CA ILE A 146 2.14 -34.45 -12.44
C ILE A 146 0.88 -35.31 -12.48
#